data_AF-A0A370XCJ8-F1
#
_entry.id   AF-A0A370XCJ8-F1
#
_cell.length_a   1.000
_cell.length_b   1.000
_cell.length_c   1.000
_cell.angle_alpha   90.00
_cell.angle_beta   90.00
_cell.angle_gamma   90.00
#
_symmetry.space_group_name_H-M   'P 1'
#
loop_
_entity.id
_entity.type
_entity.pdbx_description
1 polymer ?
#
loop_
_entity_poly.entity_id
_entity_poly.type
_entity_poly.pdbx_seq_one_letter_code
_entity_poly.pdbx_strand_id
1 'polypeptide(L)'
;MDAPHWNRSQKYHRRERFLYALVFHDVRRFVYIGQSVDPDRRFAEHCSKGWGRRPFHMVVLGSMRGTQAEAEDWEHGYRQAAAWWGWGVYGLPPGIVIRHVHRQMTPRRTRLAWRLWWGFSGALKRGRRLNQPEPPVPRKRRWWWPF
;
A
#
# COMPACT_ATOMS: atom_id res chain seq x y z
N MET A 1 1.59 35.40 3.15
CA MET A 1 2.11 34.66 1.99
C MET A 1 1.09 33.60 1.65
N ASP A 2 0.28 33.82 0.62
CA ASP A 2 -0.78 32.90 0.25
C ASP A 2 -0.20 31.58 -0.26
N ALA A 3 -0.65 30.48 0.32
CA ALA A 3 -0.25 29.15 -0.12
C ALA A 3 -0.72 28.93 -1.57
N PRO A 4 0.14 28.48 -2.49
CA PRO A 4 -0.24 28.31 -3.88
C PRO A 4 -1.46 27.38 -4.03
N HIS A 5 -2.48 27.83 -4.76
CA HIS A 5 -3.74 27.10 -4.94
C HIS A 5 -3.56 26.01 -6.02
N TRP A 6 -3.07 24.84 -5.61
CA TRP A 6 -2.79 23.72 -6.49
C TRP A 6 -4.07 22.96 -6.86
N ASN A 7 -4.78 23.42 -7.89
CA ASN A 7 -5.96 22.73 -8.43
C ASN A 7 -5.54 21.44 -9.22
N ARG A 8 -6.18 21.11 -10.35
CA ARG A 8 -5.90 19.90 -11.18
C ARG A 8 -4.42 19.63 -11.54
N SER A 9 -3.55 20.62 -11.46
CA SER A 9 -2.10 20.48 -11.68
C SER A 9 -1.36 19.79 -10.53
N GLN A 10 -2.00 19.60 -9.38
CA GLN A 10 -1.40 19.03 -8.16
C GLN A 10 -0.67 17.71 -8.39
N LYS A 11 -1.16 16.88 -9.32
CA LYS A 11 -0.57 15.58 -9.67
C LYS A 11 0.82 15.68 -10.31
N TYR A 12 1.13 16.78 -10.99
CA TYR A 12 2.40 16.99 -11.71
C TYR A 12 3.49 17.60 -10.84
N HIS A 13 3.12 18.23 -9.73
CA HIS A 13 4.08 18.91 -8.86
C HIS A 13 4.77 17.93 -7.93
N ARG A 14 6.08 18.11 -7.78
CA ARG A 14 6.91 17.38 -6.83
C ARG A 14 6.70 17.91 -5.42
N ARG A 15 6.22 17.05 -4.53
CA ARG A 15 5.92 17.37 -3.14
C ARG A 15 5.96 16.12 -2.31
N GLU A 16 5.98 16.29 -0.99
CA GLU A 16 5.86 15.17 -0.09
C GLU A 16 4.49 14.50 -0.28
N ARG A 17 4.53 13.17 -0.43
CA ARG A 17 3.37 12.30 -0.53
C ARG A 17 3.59 11.15 0.42
N PHE A 18 2.60 10.92 1.25
CA PHE A 18 2.56 9.84 2.21
C PHE A 18 1.91 8.64 1.55
N LEU A 19 2.58 7.49 1.67
CA LEU A 19 2.07 6.20 1.27
C LEU A 19 1.40 5.61 2.51
N TYR A 20 0.19 5.09 2.37
CA TYR A 20 -0.55 4.50 3.49
C TYR A 20 -1.23 3.21 3.08
N ALA A 21 -1.50 2.36 4.07
CA ALA A 21 -2.38 1.21 3.94
C ALA A 21 -3.63 1.41 4.80
N LEU A 22 -4.79 1.02 4.29
CA LEU A 22 -5.96 0.75 5.11
C LEU A 22 -5.98 -0.75 5.38
N VAL A 23 -5.84 -1.13 6.65
CA VAL A 23 -5.87 -2.52 7.11
C VAL A 23 -7.30 -2.83 7.54
N PHE A 24 -7.93 -3.81 6.90
CA PHE A 24 -9.32 -4.19 7.19
C PHE A 24 -9.35 -5.31 8.24
N HIS A 25 -10.15 -5.12 9.29
CA HIS A 25 -10.19 -6.04 10.44
C HIS A 25 -11.30 -7.09 10.36
N ASP A 26 -12.27 -6.87 9.47
CA ASP A 26 -13.41 -7.77 9.27
C ASP A 26 -13.06 -9.04 8.49
N VAL A 27 -12.00 -8.99 7.68
CA VAL A 27 -11.48 -10.14 6.92
C VAL A 27 -10.01 -10.34 7.25
N ARG A 28 -9.59 -11.59 7.49
CA ARG A 28 -8.18 -11.90 7.76
C ARG A 28 -7.33 -11.55 6.53
N ARG A 29 -6.44 -10.56 6.72
CA ARG A 29 -5.34 -10.17 5.81
C ARG A 29 -5.76 -9.50 4.49
N PHE A 30 -6.58 -8.44 4.55
CA PHE A 30 -6.80 -7.55 3.41
C PHE A 30 -6.35 -6.11 3.66
N VAL A 31 -5.82 -5.48 2.62
CA VAL A 31 -5.35 -4.09 2.64
C VAL A 31 -5.80 -3.32 1.41
N TYR A 32 -6.02 -2.01 1.56
CA TYR A 32 -5.98 -1.06 0.47
C TYR A 32 -4.70 -0.24 0.58
N ILE A 33 -4.07 0.11 -0.54
CA ILE A 33 -2.82 0.89 -0.57
C ILE A 33 -3.02 2.08 -1.49
N GLY A 34 -2.73 3.26 -0.95
CA GLY A 34 -2.85 4.53 -1.66
C GLY A 34 -1.82 5.56 -1.19
N GLN A 35 -1.83 6.69 -1.87
CA GLN A 35 -1.03 7.87 -1.54
C GLN A 35 -1.90 9.10 -1.28
N SER A 36 -1.38 10.04 -0.48
CA SER A 36 -1.96 11.37 -0.33
C SER A 36 -0.89 12.38 0.04
N VAL A 37 -1.13 13.65 -0.27
CA VAL A 37 -0.35 14.78 0.28
C VAL A 37 -0.82 15.15 1.68
N ASP A 38 -2.02 14.73 2.06
CA ASP A 38 -2.68 14.97 3.34
C ASP A 38 -3.39 13.68 3.76
N PRO A 39 -2.74 12.84 4.61
CA PRO A 39 -3.29 11.56 5.06
C PRO A 39 -4.56 11.72 5.88
N ASP A 40 -4.65 12.74 6.73
CA ASP A 40 -5.76 12.92 7.68
C ASP A 40 -7.04 13.29 6.94
N ARG A 41 -6.95 14.22 5.99
CA ARG A 41 -8.06 14.51 5.09
C ARG A 41 -8.46 13.27 4.30
N ARG A 42 -7.49 12.50 3.80
CA ARG A 42 -7.78 11.30 3.01
C ARG A 42 -8.40 10.19 3.84
N PHE A 43 -8.04 10.07 5.11
CA PHE A 43 -8.68 9.18 6.07
C PHE A 43 -10.16 9.53 6.25
N ALA A 44 -10.46 10.81 6.50
CA ALA A 44 -11.85 11.28 6.60
C ALA A 44 -12.65 11.03 5.31
N GLU A 45 -12.03 11.19 4.14
CA GLU A 45 -12.64 10.82 2.85
C GLU A 45 -12.94 9.32 2.76
N HIS A 46 -12.03 8.43 3.19
CA HIS A 46 -12.29 6.98 3.22
C HIS A 46 -13.38 6.58 4.22
N CYS A 47 -13.44 7.25 5.37
CA CYS A 47 -14.49 7.04 6.37
C CYS A 47 -15.87 7.43 5.83
N SER A 48 -15.94 8.50 5.03
CA SER A 48 -17.20 9.02 4.47
C SER A 48 -17.63 8.38 3.15
N LYS A 49 -16.70 7.92 2.29
CA LYS A 49 -16.97 7.56 0.88
C LYS A 49 -16.67 6.11 0.48
N GLY A 50 -17.21 5.14 1.21
CA GLY A 50 -17.65 3.93 0.51
C GLY A 50 -16.76 2.69 0.63
N TRP A 51 -16.14 2.46 1.78
CA TRP A 51 -15.78 1.09 2.18
C TRP A 51 -16.95 0.32 2.82
N GLY A 52 -18.20 0.74 2.60
CA GLY A 52 -19.39 0.02 3.05
C GLY A 52 -19.49 -0.15 4.57
N ARG A 53 -19.08 0.85 5.36
CA ARG A 53 -18.97 0.81 6.84
C ARG A 53 -17.99 -0.24 7.39
N ARG A 54 -17.13 -0.82 6.55
CA ARG A 54 -16.14 -1.80 7.00
C ARG A 54 -15.12 -1.14 7.94
N PRO A 55 -14.80 -1.74 9.09
CA PRO A 55 -13.81 -1.19 10.00
C PRO A 55 -12.39 -1.38 9.43
N PHE A 56 -11.65 -0.28 9.38
CA PHE A 56 -10.25 -0.28 8.98
C PHE A 56 -9.41 0.66 9.84
N HIS A 57 -8.11 0.41 9.89
CA HIS A 57 -7.13 1.35 10.43
C HIS A 57 -6.20 1.82 9.33
N MET A 58 -5.96 3.13 9.26
CA MET A 58 -4.95 3.68 8.36
C MET A 58 -3.58 3.63 9.02
N VAL A 59 -2.59 3.11 8.31
CA VAL A 59 -1.20 3.10 8.75
C VAL A 59 -0.34 3.73 7.67
N VAL A 60 0.44 4.74 8.04
CA VAL A 60 1.43 5.35 7.16
C VAL A 60 2.60 4.39 6.99
N LEU A 61 2.89 4.06 5.73
CA LEU A 61 3.98 3.16 5.31
C LEU A 61 5.32 3.90 5.16
N GLY A 62 5.25 5.18 4.86
CA GLY A 62 6.38 6.06 4.62
C GLY A 62 5.97 7.29 3.82
N SER A 63 6.93 8.14 3.47
CA SER A 63 6.73 9.26 2.56
C SER A 63 7.78 9.25 1.45
N MET A 64 7.44 9.87 0.33
CA MET A 64 8.39 10.18 -0.74
C MET A 64 8.12 11.58 -1.27
N ARG A 65 9.15 12.23 -1.82
CA ARG A 65 9.02 13.53 -2.50
C ARG A 65 9.02 13.34 -4.01
N GLY A 66 7.95 13.76 -4.67
CA GLY A 66 7.74 13.46 -6.09
C GLY A 66 6.34 13.75 -6.61
N THR A 67 6.12 13.38 -7.86
CA THR A 67 4.84 13.50 -8.56
C THR A 67 3.86 12.40 -8.14
N GLN A 68 2.60 12.54 -8.51
CA GLN A 68 1.60 11.50 -8.27
C GLN A 68 1.96 10.20 -9.00
N ALA A 69 2.39 10.29 -10.26
CA ALA A 69 2.77 9.11 -11.05
C ALA A 69 3.96 8.36 -10.42
N GLU A 70 4.94 9.10 -9.89
CA GLU A 70 6.03 8.50 -9.12
C GLU A 70 5.49 7.80 -7.87
N ALA A 71 4.62 8.43 -7.08
CA ALA A 71 4.01 7.82 -5.89
C ALA A 71 3.15 6.58 -6.22
N GLU A 72 2.46 6.57 -7.35
CA GLU A 72 1.70 5.41 -7.83
C GLU A 72 2.63 4.21 -8.11
N ASP A 73 3.86 4.41 -8.58
CA ASP A 73 4.84 3.32 -8.69
C ASP A 73 5.22 2.75 -7.31
N TRP A 74 5.29 3.59 -6.27
CA TRP A 74 5.49 3.13 -4.89
C TRP A 74 4.26 2.36 -4.38
N GLU A 75 3.04 2.82 -4.68
CA GLU A 75 1.81 2.08 -4.35
C GLU A 75 1.85 0.67 -4.95
N HIS A 76 2.15 0.55 -6.25
CA HIS A 76 2.26 -0.76 -6.89
C HIS A 76 3.35 -1.62 -6.27
N GLY A 77 4.49 -1.02 -5.91
CA GLY A 77 5.55 -1.70 -5.16
C GLY A 77 5.05 -2.28 -3.83
N TYR A 78 4.36 -1.47 -3.02
CA TYR A 78 3.78 -1.91 -1.76
C TYR A 78 2.67 -2.94 -1.94
N ARG A 79 1.83 -2.84 -2.98
CA ARG A 79 0.82 -3.88 -3.32
C ARG A 79 1.48 -5.21 -3.59
N GLN A 80 2.59 -5.21 -4.33
CA GLN A 80 3.32 -6.44 -4.62
C GLN A 80 3.99 -6.99 -3.37
N ALA A 81 4.60 -6.14 -2.54
CA ALA A 81 5.16 -6.54 -1.26
C ALA A 81 4.08 -7.17 -0.36
N ALA A 82 2.89 -6.56 -0.27
CA ALA A 82 1.74 -7.11 0.45
C ALA A 82 1.36 -8.51 -0.03
N ALA A 83 1.23 -8.68 -1.35
CA ALA A 83 0.90 -9.94 -1.97
C ALA A 83 1.98 -11.02 -1.71
N TRP A 84 3.26 -10.66 -1.70
CA TRP A 84 4.35 -11.58 -1.34
C TRP A 84 4.24 -12.08 0.11
N TRP A 85 3.75 -11.25 1.02
CA TRP A 85 3.47 -11.61 2.41
C TRP A 85 2.08 -12.24 2.62
N GLY A 86 1.38 -12.61 1.54
CA GLY A 86 0.10 -13.32 1.59
C GLY A 86 -1.11 -12.47 1.98
N TRP A 87 -1.03 -11.14 1.81
CA TRP A 87 -2.16 -10.24 1.99
C TRP A 87 -2.97 -10.10 0.70
N GLY A 88 -4.30 -10.07 0.82
CA GLY A 88 -5.20 -9.65 -0.24
C GLY A 88 -5.16 -8.13 -0.42
N VAL A 89 -5.23 -7.66 -1.66
CA VAL A 89 -5.12 -6.23 -1.98
C VAL A 89 -6.41 -5.76 -2.64
N TYR A 90 -7.05 -4.74 -2.07
CA TYR A 90 -8.14 -4.00 -2.68
C TYR A 90 -7.60 -2.91 -3.62
N GLY A 91 -8.21 -2.81 -4.80
CA GLY A 91 -7.91 -1.77 -5.79
C GLY A 91 -8.84 -0.58 -5.71
N LEU A 92 -10.13 -0.83 -5.46
CA LEU A 92 -11.15 0.20 -5.39
C LEU A 92 -12.18 -0.12 -4.29
N PRO A 93 -12.75 0.92 -3.64
CA PRO A 93 -13.98 0.76 -2.88
C PRO A 93 -15.12 0.30 -3.81
N PRO A 94 -16.11 -0.49 -3.34
CA PRO A 94 -16.29 -1.00 -1.97
C PRO A 94 -15.69 -2.40 -1.74
N GLY A 95 -14.45 -2.67 -2.17
CA GLY A 95 -13.78 -3.95 -1.90
C GLY A 95 -13.43 -4.77 -3.14
N ILE A 96 -13.19 -4.12 -4.28
CA ILE A 96 -12.74 -4.81 -5.50
C ILE A 96 -11.32 -5.33 -5.27
N VAL A 97 -11.16 -6.65 -5.23
CA VAL A 97 -9.87 -7.31 -5.02
C VAL A 97 -9.06 -7.36 -6.31
N ILE A 98 -7.79 -6.95 -6.23
CA ILE A 98 -6.83 -7.13 -7.31
C ILE A 98 -6.34 -8.58 -7.28
N ARG A 99 -6.89 -9.43 -8.15
CA ARG A 99 -6.53 -10.86 -8.22
C ARG A 99 -5.08 -11.10 -8.66
N HIS A 100 -4.55 -10.24 -9.53
CA HIS A 100 -3.24 -10.45 -10.17
C HIS A 100 -2.37 -9.21 -10.05
N VAL A 101 -1.94 -8.88 -8.83
CA VAL A 101 -1.06 -7.72 -8.55
C VAL A 101 0.21 -7.74 -9.42
N HIS A 102 0.80 -8.93 -9.63
CA HIS A 102 2.00 -9.11 -10.44
C HIS A 102 1.87 -8.64 -11.89
N ARG A 103 0.65 -8.59 -12.46
CA ARG A 103 0.43 -8.10 -13.84
C ARG A 103 0.56 -6.58 -13.97
N GLN A 104 0.57 -5.85 -12.85
CA GLN A 104 0.75 -4.39 -12.81
C GLN A 104 2.21 -3.99 -12.60
N MET A 105 3.13 -4.96 -12.60
CA MET A 105 4.53 -4.74 -12.26
C MET A 105 5.36 -4.42 -13.50
N THR A 106 6.11 -3.32 -13.41
CA THR A 106 7.19 -2.97 -14.33
C THR A 106 8.54 -3.27 -13.66
N PRO A 107 9.67 -3.34 -14.38
CA PRO A 107 10.99 -3.52 -13.76
C PRO A 107 11.28 -2.52 -12.64
N ARG A 108 10.86 -1.26 -12.81
CA ARG A 108 10.95 -0.21 -11.79
C ARG A 108 10.15 -0.57 -10.54
N ARG A 109 8.86 -0.92 -10.70
CA ARG A 109 7.97 -1.31 -9.57
C ARG A 109 8.47 -2.54 -8.86
N THR A 110 9.02 -3.52 -9.60
CA THR A 110 9.59 -4.74 -9.01
C THR A 110 10.80 -4.41 -8.15
N ARG A 111 11.71 -3.56 -8.66
CA ARG A 111 12.86 -3.10 -7.88
C ARG A 111 12.43 -2.33 -6.63
N LEU A 112 11.38 -1.52 -6.72
CA LEU A 112 10.79 -0.87 -5.54
C LEU A 112 10.25 -1.91 -4.56
N ALA A 113 9.40 -2.85 -5.00
CA ALA A 113 8.80 -3.88 -4.15
C ALA A 113 9.85 -4.65 -3.33
N TRP A 114 10.99 -5.01 -3.93
CA TRP A 114 12.09 -5.69 -3.22
C TRP A 114 12.74 -4.85 -2.12
N ARG A 115 12.72 -3.52 -2.24
CA ARG A 115 13.28 -2.59 -1.25
C ARG A 115 12.27 -2.19 -0.18
N LEU A 116 10.98 -2.38 -0.47
CA LEU A 116 9.91 -1.99 0.42
C LEU A 116 9.71 -3.07 1.48
N TRP A 117 9.85 -2.65 2.73
CA TRP A 117 9.53 -3.50 3.85
C TRP A 117 8.01 -3.58 4.02
N TRP A 118 7.46 -4.79 3.93
CA TRP A 118 6.08 -5.07 4.26
C TRP A 118 6.01 -5.68 5.66
N GLY A 119 5.86 -4.83 6.66
CA GLY A 119 5.94 -5.18 8.08
C GLY A 119 4.82 -4.60 8.92
N PHE A 120 3.58 -5.00 8.67
CA PHE A 120 2.46 -4.71 9.59
C PHE A 120 2.40 -5.62 10.81
N SER A 121 3.32 -6.59 10.90
CA SER A 121 3.32 -7.66 11.89
C SER A 121 3.50 -7.19 13.34
N GLY A 122 3.91 -5.93 13.57
CA GLY A 122 4.20 -5.38 14.91
C GLY A 122 3.22 -4.33 15.44
N ALA A 123 2.46 -3.62 14.59
CA ALA A 123 1.65 -2.48 15.05
C ALA A 123 0.30 -2.89 15.69
N LEU A 124 -0.09 -4.17 15.56
CA LEU A 124 -1.30 -4.72 16.17
C LEU A 124 -1.07 -5.35 17.55
N LYS A 125 0.11 -5.15 18.17
CA LYS A 125 0.32 -5.42 19.59
C LYS A 125 0.77 -4.15 20.28
N ARG A 126 -0.11 -3.68 21.18
CA ARG A 126 0.13 -2.82 22.35
C ARG A 126 1.62 -2.59 22.62
N GLY A 127 1.99 -1.31 22.69
CA GLY A 127 3.36 -0.80 22.72
C GLY A 127 4.42 -1.73 23.32
N ARG A 128 5.42 -2.09 22.50
CA ARG A 128 6.82 -2.32 22.90
C ARG A 128 7.70 -2.52 21.66
N ARG A 129 8.98 -2.16 21.84
CA ARG A 129 10.08 -2.09 20.85
C ARG A 129 10.14 -3.25 19.85
N LEU A 130 10.50 -2.86 18.62
CA LEU A 130 10.79 -3.66 17.45
C LEU A 130 11.89 -4.71 17.71
N ASN A 131 11.53 -5.99 17.62
CA ASN A 131 12.47 -7.05 17.24
C ASN A 131 12.05 -7.55 15.86
N GLN A 132 12.99 -7.52 14.92
CA GLN A 132 12.81 -7.81 13.50
C GLN A 132 12.62 -9.33 13.26
N PRO A 133 11.59 -9.76 12.52
CA PRO A 133 11.61 -11.06 11.86
C PRO A 133 11.90 -10.91 10.36
N GLU A 134 12.69 -11.86 9.83
CA GLU A 134 13.17 -11.89 8.46
C GLU A 134 12.07 -12.00 7.39
N PRO A 135 12.31 -11.46 6.17
CA PRO A 135 11.35 -11.56 5.07
C PRO A 135 11.12 -13.01 4.63
N PRO A 136 9.88 -13.38 4.22
CA PRO A 136 9.60 -14.71 3.71
C PRO A 136 10.29 -14.91 2.36
N VAL A 137 11.08 -15.99 2.27
CA VAL A 137 11.68 -16.46 1.03
C VAL A 137 10.56 -16.87 0.06
N PRO A 138 10.55 -16.40 -1.20
CA PRO A 138 9.55 -16.80 -2.18
C PRO A 138 9.61 -18.32 -2.40
N ARG A 139 8.48 -19.00 -2.23
CA ARG A 139 8.36 -20.45 -2.52
C ARG A 139 8.67 -20.67 -4.00
N LYS A 140 9.82 -21.27 -4.30
CA LYS A 140 10.15 -21.76 -5.64
C LYS A 140 9.04 -22.72 -6.07
N ARG A 141 8.38 -22.44 -7.21
CA ARG A 141 7.50 -23.40 -7.88
C ARG A 141 8.33 -24.63 -8.22
N ARG A 142 8.07 -25.75 -7.55
CA ARG A 142 8.55 -27.07 -7.98
C ARG A 142 7.79 -27.41 -9.27
N TRP A 143 8.47 -27.33 -10.40
CA TRP A 143 8.02 -27.96 -11.63
C TRP A 143 8.20 -29.48 -11.45
N TRP A 144 7.10 -30.21 -11.40
CA TRP A 144 7.11 -31.67 -11.53
C TRP A 144 7.10 -31.98 -13.02
N TRP A 145 8.16 -32.64 -13.51
CA TRP A 145 8.15 -33.34 -14.79
C TRP A 145 7.80 -34.80 -14.51
N PRO A 146 6.80 -35.40 -15.16
CA PRO A 146 6.61 -36.85 -15.11
C PRO A 146 7.60 -37.49 -16.08
N PHE A 147 8.23 -38.58 -15.62
CA PHE A 147 8.85 -39.60 -16.47
C PHE A 147 7.77 -40.38 -17.20
#